data_AF-A0AAN9HNG5-F1
#
_entry.id   AF-A0AAN9HNG5-F1
#
_cell.length_a   1.000
_cell.length_b   1.000
_cell.length_c   1.000
_cell.angle_alpha   90.00
_cell.angle_beta   90.00
_cell.angle_gamma   90.00
#
_symmetry.space_group_name_H-M   'P 1'
#
loop_
_entity.id
_entity.type
_entity.pdbx_description
1 polymer ?
#
loop_
_entity_poly.entity_id
_entity_poly.type
_entity_poly.pdbx_seq_one_letter_code
_entity_poly.pdbx_strand_id
1 'polypeptide(L)'
;MAAENANTMILLKSANNGNTFEVSLKSEKKILIVKAFVEDESFVPTTAIPLQNVNSSELALAIEYLNFHHGETMANLIENKSVHFVRNLFGIVSYFTPEEEERLFQETAWAHEDVHPDV
;
A
#
# COMPACT_ATOMS: atom_id res chain seq x y z
N MET A 1 9.88 27.42 12.53
CA MET A 1 8.51 27.24 11.98
C MET A 1 8.63 27.12 10.47
N ALA A 2 8.53 25.91 9.94
CA ALA A 2 8.20 25.65 8.54
C ALA A 2 7.60 24.25 8.50
N ALA A 3 6.29 24.18 8.29
CA ALA A 3 5.58 22.94 8.12
C ALA A 3 5.89 22.42 6.71
N GLU A 4 6.96 21.64 6.56
CA GLU A 4 7.33 21.04 5.28
C GLU A 4 7.50 19.53 5.43
N ASN A 5 6.36 18.91 5.72
CA ASN A 5 6.11 17.48 5.45
C ASN A 5 4.59 17.31 5.29
N ALA A 6 3.96 18.28 4.63
CA ALA A 6 2.57 18.14 4.23
C ALA A 6 2.52 17.06 3.15
N ASN A 7 1.66 16.08 3.38
CA ASN A 7 1.31 14.99 2.50
C ASN A 7 0.91 15.52 1.10
N THR A 8 1.90 15.82 0.28
CA THR A 8 1.69 16.53 -0.99
C THR A 8 1.14 15.51 -1.97
N MET A 9 -0.08 15.73 -2.44
CA MET A 9 -0.75 14.84 -3.38
C MET A 9 -0.50 15.31 -4.81
N ILE A 10 -0.36 14.37 -5.73
CA ILE A 10 -0.26 14.57 -7.17
C ILE A 10 -1.43 13.87 -7.87
N LEU A 11 -1.78 14.38 -9.05
CA LEU A 11 -2.88 13.85 -9.85
C LEU A 11 -2.34 12.99 -11.00
N LEU A 12 -2.77 11.72 -11.06
CA LEU A 12 -2.50 10.81 -12.18
C LEU A 12 -3.76 10.65 -13.02
N LYS A 13 -3.64 10.78 -14.35
CA LYS A 13 -4.77 10.65 -15.27
C LYS A 13 -4.67 9.38 -16.10
N SER A 14 -5.72 8.56 -16.07
CA SER A 14 -5.83 7.35 -16.88
C SER A 14 -6.07 7.69 -18.36
N ALA A 15 -5.46 6.92 -19.26
CA ALA A 15 -5.59 7.10 -20.70
C ALA A 15 -6.98 6.72 -21.26
N ASN A 16 -7.68 5.78 -20.64
CA ASN A 16 -8.85 5.15 -21.27
C ASN A 16 -10.15 5.97 -21.13
N ASN A 17 -10.30 6.68 -20.02
CA ASN A 17 -11.51 7.44 -19.71
C ASN A 17 -11.20 8.85 -19.15
N GLY A 18 -9.92 9.19 -18.97
CA GLY A 18 -9.51 10.49 -18.45
C GLY A 18 -9.77 10.69 -16.96
N ASN A 19 -10.13 9.64 -16.20
CA ASN A 19 -10.27 9.73 -14.75
C ASN A 19 -8.94 10.11 -14.10
N THR A 20 -9.03 10.95 -13.06
CA THR A 20 -7.89 11.40 -12.27
C THR A 20 -7.89 10.75 -10.90
N PHE A 21 -6.71 10.40 -10.42
CA PHE A 21 -6.49 9.75 -9.13
C PHE A 21 -5.44 10.53 -8.35
N GLU A 22 -5.68 10.69 -7.05
CA GLU A 22 -4.73 11.34 -6.13
C GLU A 22 -3.74 10.31 -5.58
N VAL A 23 -2.45 10.67 -5.58
CA VAL A 23 -1.35 9.83 -5.08
C VAL A 23 -0.41 10.68 -4.25
N SER A 24 0.15 10.13 -3.17
CA SER A 24 1.11 10.84 -2.32
C SER A 24 2.47 11.01 -3.02
N LEU A 25 3.13 12.15 -2.82
CA LEU A 25 4.55 12.39 -3.14
C LEU A 25 5.52 11.60 -2.24
N LYS A 26 5.07 10.58 -1.52
CA LYS A 26 5.97 9.55 -0.98
C LYS A 26 6.09 8.37 -1.95
N SER A 27 5.25 8.37 -2.98
CA SER A 27 5.01 7.29 -3.92
C SER A 27 5.52 7.49 -5.32
N GLU A 28 5.81 8.73 -5.63
CA GLU A 28 6.29 9.26 -6.88
C GLU A 28 7.58 8.57 -7.36
N LYS A 29 8.49 8.19 -6.46
CA LYS A 29 9.81 7.66 -6.84
C LYS A 29 9.78 6.29 -7.51
N LYS A 30 8.65 5.58 -7.46
CA LYS A 30 8.49 4.25 -8.06
C LYS A 30 7.98 4.29 -9.51
N ILE A 31 7.47 5.43 -9.98
CA ILE A 31 6.96 5.58 -11.35
C ILE A 31 7.83 6.60 -12.10
N LEU A 32 8.59 6.14 -13.10
CA LEU A 32 9.57 6.97 -13.83
C LEU A 32 8.97 8.27 -14.40
N ILE A 33 7.80 8.19 -15.04
CA ILE A 33 7.15 9.38 -15.60
C ILE A 33 6.78 10.37 -14.50
N VAL A 34 6.22 9.88 -13.39
CA VAL A 34 5.85 10.75 -12.26
C VAL A 34 7.08 11.42 -11.67
N LYS A 35 8.18 10.67 -11.50
CA LYS A 35 9.47 11.22 -11.08
C LYS A 35 9.95 12.36 -12.01
N ALA A 36 9.90 12.15 -13.33
CA ALA A 36 10.33 13.16 -14.29
C ALA A 36 9.50 14.46 -14.22
N PHE A 37 8.19 14.36 -13.96
CA PHE A 37 7.34 15.52 -13.74
C PHE A 37 7.67 16.21 -12.41
N VAL A 38 7.80 15.46 -11.32
CA VAL A 38 8.04 16.04 -9.97
C VAL A 38 9.43 16.67 -9.85
N GLU A 39 10.43 16.20 -10.60
CA GLU A 39 11.78 16.78 -10.64
C GLU A 39 11.87 18.04 -11.53
N ASP A 40 10.83 18.36 -12.30
CA ASP A 40 10.78 19.59 -13.09
C ASP A 40 10.37 20.78 -12.21
N GLU A 41 11.22 21.81 -12.11
CA GLU A 41 10.98 23.01 -11.29
C GLU A 41 9.71 23.79 -11.69
N SER A 42 9.19 23.57 -12.90
CA SER A 42 7.94 24.18 -13.38
C SER A 42 6.69 23.37 -13.05
N PHE A 43 6.83 22.17 -12.47
CA PHE A 43 5.71 21.30 -12.18
C PHE A 43 4.84 21.84 -11.03
N VAL A 44 3.55 21.90 -11.28
CA VAL A 44 2.54 22.26 -10.27
C VAL A 44 1.80 20.98 -9.87
N PRO A 45 1.76 20.58 -8.59
CA PRO A 45 1.10 19.34 -8.14
C PRO A 45 -0.38 19.19 -8.50
N THR A 46 -1.06 20.31 -8.79
CA THR A 46 -2.44 20.33 -9.31
C THR A 46 -2.56 19.95 -10.78
N THR A 47 -1.44 19.75 -11.47
CA THR A 47 -1.38 19.31 -12.88
C THR A 47 -1.53 17.79 -12.95
N ALA A 48 -2.50 17.33 -13.73
CA ALA A 48 -2.71 15.90 -13.93
C ALA A 48 -1.65 15.31 -14.88
N ILE A 49 -0.87 14.35 -14.39
CA ILE A 49 0.14 13.60 -15.14
C ILE A 49 -0.56 12.49 -15.95
N PRO A 50 -0.55 12.54 -17.29
CA PRO A 50 -1.19 11.51 -18.11
C PRO A 50 -0.35 10.24 -18.14
N LEU A 51 -0.94 9.10 -17.77
CA LEU A 51 -0.32 7.79 -17.90
C LEU A 51 -0.86 7.08 -19.15
N GLN A 52 0.03 6.90 -20.13
CA GLN A 52 -0.29 6.17 -21.35
C GLN A 52 -0.49 4.67 -21.10
N ASN A 53 -1.44 4.05 -21.80
CA ASN A 53 -1.71 2.61 -21.76
C ASN A 53 -2.06 2.05 -20.37
N VAL A 54 -2.64 2.87 -19.50
CA VAL A 54 -3.14 2.42 -18.18
C VAL A 54 -4.61 2.73 -18.06
N ASN A 55 -5.41 1.70 -17.83
CA ASN A 55 -6.84 1.81 -17.57
C ASN A 55 -7.10 2.26 -16.13
N SER A 56 -8.25 2.88 -15.88
CA SER A 56 -8.62 3.32 -14.52
C SER A 56 -8.60 2.22 -13.45
N SER A 57 -9.04 1.01 -13.78
CA SER A 57 -9.03 -0.14 -12.85
C SER A 57 -7.60 -0.59 -12.51
N GLU A 58 -6.72 -0.59 -13.50
CA GLU A 58 -5.30 -0.94 -13.32
C GLU A 58 -4.58 0.15 -12.54
N LEU A 59 -4.88 1.42 -12.82
CA LEU A 59 -4.33 2.56 -12.08
C LEU A 59 -4.77 2.55 -10.62
N ALA A 60 -6.03 2.23 -10.34
CA ALA A 60 -6.52 2.09 -8.96
C ALA A 60 -5.76 1.01 -8.19
N LEU A 61 -5.58 -0.17 -8.78
CA LEU A 61 -4.80 -1.26 -8.18
C LEU A 61 -3.33 -0.86 -7.97
N ALA A 62 -2.73 -0.18 -8.93
CA ALA A 62 -1.35 0.30 -8.82
C ALA A 62 -1.20 1.32 -7.68
N ILE A 63 -2.16 2.22 -7.51
CA ILE A 63 -2.15 3.22 -6.43
C ILE A 63 -2.37 2.56 -5.07
N GLU A 64 -3.27 1.60 -4.98
CA GLU A 64 -3.49 0.81 -3.76
C GLU A 64 -2.22 0.06 -3.36
N TYR A 65 -1.58 -0.63 -4.32
CA TYR A 65 -0.28 -1.27 -4.12
C TYR A 65 0.78 -0.27 -3.65
N LEU A 66 0.88 0.87 -4.33
CA LEU A 66 1.79 1.92 -3.94
C LEU A 66 1.52 2.30 -2.47
N ASN A 67 0.32 2.79 -2.14
CA ASN A 67 -0.11 3.18 -0.77
C ASN A 67 0.25 2.14 0.30
N PHE A 68 0.04 0.87 -0.01
CA PHE A 68 0.34 -0.23 0.90
C PHE A 68 1.84 -0.51 1.06
N HIS A 69 2.66 -0.22 0.05
CA HIS A 69 4.10 -0.49 0.02
C HIS A 69 4.98 0.77 0.20
N HIS A 70 4.46 1.88 0.76
CA HIS A 70 5.15 3.18 0.74
C HIS A 70 6.23 3.47 1.79
N GLY A 71 6.32 2.68 2.84
CA GLY A 71 7.28 2.99 3.92
C GLY A 71 7.90 1.77 4.58
N GLU A 72 7.20 0.63 4.54
CA GLU A 72 7.61 -0.58 5.22
C GLU A 72 7.67 -1.72 4.21
N THR A 73 8.72 -2.53 4.30
CA THR A 73 8.73 -3.79 3.56
C THR A 73 7.58 -4.64 4.07
N MET A 74 7.03 -5.52 3.23
CA MET A 74 6.05 -6.51 3.71
C MET A 74 6.56 -7.29 4.93
N ALA A 75 7.89 -7.47 5.02
CA ALA A 75 8.54 -8.08 6.18
C ALA A 75 8.33 -7.27 7.46
N ASN A 76 8.44 -5.94 7.42
CA ASN A 76 8.18 -5.08 8.57
C ASN A 76 6.69 -5.11 8.98
N LEU A 77 5.77 -5.17 8.01
CA LEU A 77 4.34 -5.19 8.30
C LEU A 77 3.87 -6.48 8.98
N ILE A 78 4.52 -7.61 8.70
CA ILE A 78 4.21 -8.91 9.30
C ILE A 78 5.07 -9.20 10.54
N GLU A 79 6.06 -8.35 10.83
CA GLU A 79 6.96 -8.52 11.97
C GLU A 79 6.15 -8.48 13.27
N ASN A 80 6.26 -9.57 14.05
CA ASN A 80 5.54 -9.78 15.31
C ASN A 80 4.01 -9.62 15.21
N LYS A 81 3.40 -9.82 14.04
CA LYS A 81 1.94 -9.83 13.88
C LYS A 81 1.35 -11.22 14.07
N SER A 82 0.07 -11.25 14.41
CA SER A 82 -0.66 -12.50 14.59
C SER A 82 -0.79 -13.26 13.27
N VAL A 83 -0.90 -14.60 13.36
CA VAL A 83 -1.22 -15.44 12.19
C VAL A 83 -2.55 -15.01 11.55
N HIS A 84 -3.49 -14.52 12.36
CA HIS A 84 -4.78 -14.00 11.91
C HIS A 84 -4.59 -12.75 11.03
N PHE A 85 -3.78 -11.79 11.48
CA PHE A 85 -3.47 -10.58 10.72
C PHE A 85 -2.80 -10.89 9.39
N VAL A 86 -1.80 -11.78 9.37
CA VAL A 86 -1.11 -12.18 8.14
C VAL A 86 -2.10 -12.82 7.15
N ARG A 87 -3.00 -13.68 7.63
CA ARG A 87 -4.02 -14.30 6.78
C ARG A 87 -4.97 -13.27 6.18
N ASN A 88 -5.44 -12.31 6.98
CA ASN A 88 -6.29 -11.24 6.51
C ASN A 88 -5.56 -10.35 5.48
N LEU A 89 -4.30 -10.02 5.74
CA LEU A 89 -3.46 -9.18 4.87
C LEU A 89 -3.30 -9.75 3.45
N PHE A 90 -3.11 -11.07 3.35
CA PHE A 90 -2.93 -11.76 2.08
C PHE A 90 -4.23 -12.37 1.51
N GLY A 91 -5.37 -12.19 2.17
CA GLY A 91 -6.65 -12.79 1.76
C GLY A 91 -6.65 -14.33 1.84
N ILE A 92 -5.90 -14.91 2.77
CA ILE A 92 -5.76 -16.37 2.93
C ILE A 92 -6.89 -16.92 3.81
N VAL A 93 -7.72 -17.77 3.21
CA VAL A 93 -8.80 -18.47 3.90
C VAL A 93 -8.27 -19.68 4.66
N SER A 94 -8.73 -19.91 5.90
CA SER A 94 -8.42 -21.14 6.65
C SER A 94 -9.00 -22.35 5.93
N TYR A 95 -8.26 -23.44 5.87
CA TYR A 95 -8.79 -24.75 5.51
C TYR A 95 -8.95 -25.69 6.72
N PHE A 96 -8.58 -25.24 7.92
CA PHE A 96 -8.74 -25.98 9.17
C PHE A 96 -10.14 -25.80 9.76
N THR A 97 -10.63 -26.83 10.46
CA THR A 97 -11.81 -26.72 11.32
C THR A 97 -11.48 -25.93 12.59
N PRO A 98 -12.49 -25.36 13.30
CA PRO A 98 -12.26 -24.63 14.55
C PRO A 98 -11.52 -25.45 15.61
N GLU A 99 -11.81 -26.75 15.70
CA GLU A 99 -11.15 -27.66 16.66
C GLU A 99 -9.67 -27.91 16.31
N GLU A 100 -9.35 -28.07 15.03
CA GLU A 100 -7.96 -28.20 14.56
C GLU A 100 -7.16 -26.90 14.76
N GLU A 101 -7.79 -25.75 14.49
CA GLU A 101 -7.17 -24.44 14.70
C GLU A 101 -6.88 -24.17 16.17
N GLU A 102 -7.79 -24.54 17.08
CA GLU A 102 -7.57 -24.43 18.52
C GLU A 102 -6.44 -25.35 19.00
N ARG A 103 -6.35 -26.59 18.49
CA ARG A 103 -5.22 -27.47 18.81
C ARG A 103 -3.89 -26.90 18.36
N LEU A 104 -3.82 -26.40 17.12
CA LEU A 104 -2.62 -25.75 16.58
C LEU A 104 -2.26 -24.48 17.37
N PHE A 105 -3.27 -23.73 17.81
CA PHE A 105 -3.07 -22.56 18.68
C PHE A 105 -2.46 -22.95 20.03
N GLN A 106 -2.99 -23.99 20.69
CA GLN A 106 -2.44 -24.50 21.95
C GLN A 106 -1.02 -25.05 21.79
N GLU A 107 -0.74 -25.80 20.72
CA GLU A 107 0.59 -26.33 20.41
C GLU A 107 1.62 -25.22 20.14
N THR A 108 1.17 -24.10 19.57
CA THR A 108 2.01 -22.94 19.26
C THR A 108 1.90 -21.82 20.29
N ALA A 109 1.23 -22.03 21.43
CA ALA A 109 0.91 -20.99 22.42
C ALA A 109 2.13 -20.15 22.83
N TRP A 110 3.31 -20.79 22.94
CA TRP A 110 4.59 -20.14 23.26
C TRP A 110 5.01 -19.04 22.27
N ALA A 111 4.54 -19.08 21.03
CA ALA A 111 4.86 -18.12 19.98
C ALA A 111 3.88 -16.93 19.93
N HIS A 112 2.82 -16.93 20.76
CA HIS A 112 1.79 -15.88 20.78
C HIS A 112 1.97 -14.86 21.91
N GLU A 113 2.99 -15.00 22.76
CA GLU A 113 3.19 -14.15 23.94
C GLU A 113 3.64 -12.71 23.60
N ASP A 114 4.47 -12.53 22.57
CA ASP A 114 5.05 -11.24 22.17
C ASP A 114 4.44 -10.67 20.86
N VAL A 115 3.17 -11.00 20.58
CA VAL A 115 2.48 -10.54 19.37
C VAL A 115 1.99 -9.11 19.53
N HIS A 116 2.33 -8.24 18.58
CA HIS A 116 1.79 -6.89 18.50
C HIS A 116 0.28 -6.91 18.22
N PRO A 117 -0.51 -6.00 18.83
CA PRO A 117 -1.95 -5.96 18.60
C PRO A 117 -2.28 -5.76 17.12
N ASP A 118 -3.31 -6.46 16.67
CA ASP A 118 -3.92 -6.27 15.36
C ASP A 118 -4.70 -4.94 15.41
N VAL A 119 -4.22 -3.93 14.67
CA VAL A 119 -4.77 -2.56 14.63
C VAL A 119 -5.63 -2.33 13.40
#